data_AF-A0A3B5MPX1-F1
#
_entry.id   AF-A0A3B5MPX1-F1
#
_cell.length_a   1.000
_cell.length_b   1.000
_cell.length_c   1.000
_cell.angle_alpha   90.00
_cell.angle_beta   90.00
_cell.angle_gamma   90.00
#
_symmetry.space_group_name_H-M   'P 1'
#
loop_
_entity.id
_entity.type
_entity.pdbx_description
1 polymer ?
#
loop_
_entity_poly.entity_id
_entity_poly.type
_entity_poly.pdbx_seq_one_letter_code
_entity_poly.pdbx_strand_id
1 'polypeptide(L)'
;MAENQGEMSPIEMKVARQVEYYFGDHNLPRDKFLKEQLQLDDGWVMLETMLKFNRLKALTTESSVVISALQKSKSGLLEISEDKTKIRRSLDKPLPEQNDEYKDAVKHRSVYIVIKHVGITSDELKYSIQTLKDL
;
A
#
# COMPACT_ATOMS: atom_id res chain seq x y z
N MET A 1 3.66 -24.86 -23.92
CA MET A 1 4.28 -24.44 -22.65
C MET A 1 3.34 -23.39 -22.07
N ALA A 2 2.53 -23.78 -21.09
CA ALA A 2 1.54 -22.89 -20.50
C ALA A 2 2.24 -22.08 -19.39
N GLU A 3 2.50 -20.82 -19.67
CA GLU A 3 3.07 -19.90 -18.70
C GLU A 3 2.06 -19.65 -17.57
N ASN A 4 2.56 -19.59 -16.35
CA ASN A 4 1.84 -19.52 -15.08
C ASN A 4 1.15 -18.14 -14.86
N GLN A 5 0.30 -17.70 -15.80
CA GLN A 5 -0.22 -16.33 -15.92
C GLN A 5 -1.15 -15.88 -14.77
N GLY A 6 -1.55 -16.77 -13.86
CA GLY A 6 -2.42 -16.45 -12.72
C GLY A 6 -1.70 -16.19 -11.40
N GLU A 7 -0.43 -16.58 -11.27
CA GLU A 7 0.28 -16.49 -9.99
C GLU A 7 1.05 -15.18 -9.86
N MET A 8 0.94 -14.56 -8.69
CA MET A 8 1.63 -13.31 -8.37
C MET A 8 3.06 -13.65 -7.94
N SER A 9 4.05 -13.07 -8.62
CA SER A 9 5.45 -13.22 -8.25
C SER A 9 5.74 -12.58 -6.89
N PRO A 10 6.82 -12.99 -6.19
CA PRO A 10 7.18 -12.40 -4.90
C PRO A 10 7.39 -10.88 -4.94
N ILE A 11 7.87 -10.36 -6.07
CA ILE A 11 8.04 -8.91 -6.24
C ILE A 11 6.71 -8.20 -6.45
N GLU A 12 5.80 -8.76 -7.25
CA GLU A 12 4.44 -8.22 -7.44
C GLU A 12 3.68 -8.20 -6.10
N MET A 13 3.82 -9.24 -5.26
CA MET A 13 3.23 -9.25 -3.92
C MET A 13 3.72 -8.09 -3.05
N LYS A 14 5.03 -7.82 -3.06
CA LYS A 14 5.62 -6.71 -2.29
C LYS A 14 5.15 -5.36 -2.83
N VAL A 15 5.11 -5.21 -4.15
CA VAL A 15 4.64 -3.99 -4.83
C VAL A 15 3.17 -3.73 -4.50
N ALA A 16 2.29 -4.70 -4.69
CA ALA A 16 0.86 -4.57 -4.39
C ALA A 16 0.64 -4.14 -2.94
N ARG A 17 1.26 -4.84 -1.98
CA ARG A 17 1.18 -4.49 -0.55
C ARG A 17 1.69 -3.08 -0.26
N GLN A 18 2.77 -2.66 -0.91
CA GLN A 18 3.35 -1.34 -0.66
C GLN A 18 2.47 -0.21 -1.22
N VAL A 19 1.88 -0.40 -2.40
CA VAL A 19 0.94 0.57 -2.97
C VAL A 19 -0.36 0.60 -2.17
N GLU A 20 -0.93 -0.55 -1.83
CA GLU A 20 -2.13 -0.65 -0.98
C GLU A 20 -1.92 -0.01 0.39
N TYR A 21 -0.74 -0.13 0.98
CA TYR A 21 -0.40 0.58 2.21
C TYR A 21 -0.52 2.10 2.05
N TYR A 22 -0.03 2.67 0.95
CA TYR A 22 -0.08 4.12 0.74
C TYR A 22 -1.51 4.65 0.68
N PHE A 23 -2.40 3.93 -0.01
CA PHE A 23 -3.81 4.29 -0.12
C PHE A 23 -4.69 3.72 1.00
N GLY A 24 -4.11 2.97 1.94
CA GLY A 24 -4.82 2.34 3.04
C GLY A 24 -5.27 3.34 4.12
N ASP A 25 -6.22 2.90 4.94
CA ASP A 25 -6.92 3.74 5.93
C ASP A 25 -6.00 4.39 6.97
N HIS A 26 -4.84 3.80 7.20
CA HIS A 26 -3.89 4.32 8.17
C HIS A 26 -2.96 5.39 7.59
N ASN A 27 -2.45 5.18 6.36
CA ASN A 27 -1.49 6.09 5.75
C ASN A 27 -2.20 7.29 5.11
N LEU A 28 -3.23 7.03 4.31
CA LEU A 28 -3.81 8.05 3.43
C LEU A 28 -4.33 9.30 4.17
N PRO A 29 -5.00 9.21 5.34
CA PRO A 29 -5.41 10.40 6.08
C PRO A 29 -4.23 11.26 6.59
N ARG A 30 -3.05 10.66 6.77
CA ARG A 30 -1.85 11.30 7.34
C ARG A 30 -0.88 11.79 6.27
N ASP A 31 -0.87 11.15 5.11
CA ASP A 31 0.02 11.47 4.00
C ASP A 31 -0.43 12.75 3.28
N LYS A 32 0.22 13.87 3.57
CA LYS A 32 -0.13 15.18 3.00
C LYS A 32 0.08 15.20 1.49
N PHE A 33 1.22 14.69 1.03
CA PHE A 33 1.57 14.70 -0.38
C PHE A 33 0.57 13.87 -1.19
N LEU A 34 0.26 12.66 -0.75
CA LEU A 34 -0.68 11.81 -1.48
C LEU A 34 -2.09 12.42 -1.50
N LYS A 35 -2.56 13.03 -0.39
CA LYS A 35 -3.83 13.76 -0.38
C LYS A 35 -3.87 14.92 -1.36
N GLU A 36 -2.80 15.70 -1.45
CA GLU A 36 -2.68 16.79 -2.42
C GLU A 36 -2.77 16.25 -3.84
N GLN A 37 -2.07 15.15 -4.16
CA GLN A 37 -2.14 14.53 -5.50
C GLN A 37 -3.56 14.05 -5.84
N LEU A 38 -4.29 13.44 -4.90
CA LEU A 38 -5.66 12.99 -5.11
C LEU A 38 -6.62 14.12 -5.47
N GLN A 39 -6.37 15.36 -5.03
CA GLN A 39 -7.22 16.51 -5.32
C GLN A 39 -7.02 17.10 -6.72
N LEU A 40 -5.94 16.72 -7.41
CA LEU A 40 -5.60 17.30 -8.72
C LEU A 40 -6.41 16.70 -9.86
N ASP A 41 -6.83 15.44 -9.75
CA ASP A 41 -7.39 14.67 -10.87
C ASP A 41 -8.39 13.61 -10.40
N ASP A 42 -9.47 14.00 -9.71
CA ASP A 42 -10.56 13.09 -9.28
C ASP A 42 -10.09 11.79 -8.57
N GLY A 43 -9.09 11.95 -7.68
CA GLY A 43 -8.48 10.84 -6.96
C GLY A 43 -7.45 10.02 -7.75
N TRP A 44 -7.21 10.32 -9.02
CA TRP A 44 -6.18 9.67 -9.82
C TRP A 44 -4.79 10.19 -9.49
N VAL A 45 -3.84 9.25 -9.42
CA VAL A 45 -2.41 9.54 -9.22
C VAL A 45 -1.62 8.84 -10.32
N MET A 46 -0.78 9.60 -11.01
CA MET A 46 0.10 9.04 -12.04
C MET A 46 1.08 8.02 -11.46
N LEU A 47 1.29 6.92 -12.17
CA LEU A 47 2.29 5.92 -11.79
C LEU A 47 3.70 6.50 -11.72
N GLU A 48 4.03 7.48 -12.56
CA GLU A 48 5.30 8.20 -12.48
C GLU A 48 5.48 8.89 -11.13
N THR A 49 4.41 9.51 -10.60
CA THR A 49 4.41 10.10 -9.25
C THR A 49 4.60 9.02 -8.20
N MET A 50 3.91 7.88 -8.33
CA MET A 50 4.05 6.77 -7.40
C MET A 50 5.47 6.20 -7.35
N LEU A 51 6.14 6.09 -8.50
CA LEU A 51 7.52 5.58 -8.61
C LEU A 51 8.56 6.52 -7.97
N LYS A 52 8.18 7.73 -7.56
CA LYS A 52 9.04 8.64 -6.76
C LYS A 52 9.06 8.27 -5.26
N PHE A 53 8.13 7.43 -4.80
CA PHE A 53 8.09 7.00 -3.40
C PHE A 53 9.22 6.03 -3.10
N ASN A 54 10.09 6.36 -2.14
CA ASN A 54 11.34 5.64 -1.88
C ASN A 54 11.18 4.12 -1.71
N ARG A 55 10.16 3.66 -0.97
CA ARG A 55 9.94 2.21 -0.75
C ARG A 55 9.44 1.51 -2.01
N LEU A 56 8.59 2.15 -2.80
CA LEU A 56 8.14 1.57 -4.07
C LEU A 56 9.27 1.55 -5.09
N LYS A 57 10.03 2.65 -5.20
CA LYS A 57 11.21 2.78 -6.06
C LYS A 57 12.27 1.71 -5.78
N ALA A 58 12.45 1.34 -4.51
CA ALA A 58 13.36 0.28 -4.12
C ALA A 58 12.90 -1.13 -4.55
N LEU A 59 11.61 -1.31 -4.84
CA LEU A 59 11.06 -2.58 -5.33
C LEU A 59 11.03 -2.62 -6.86
N THR A 60 10.68 -1.52 -7.52
CA THR A 60 10.62 -1.45 -8.98
C THR A 60 10.68 0.00 -9.49
N THR A 61 11.19 0.16 -10.70
CA THR A 61 11.13 1.41 -11.49
C THR A 61 10.12 1.33 -12.64
N GLU A 62 9.52 0.16 -12.85
CA GLU A 62 8.72 -0.13 -14.03
C GLU A 62 7.23 -0.04 -13.72
N SER A 63 6.50 0.85 -14.40
CA SER A 63 5.05 1.00 -14.23
C SER A 63 4.29 -0.29 -14.57
N SER A 64 4.80 -1.09 -15.52
CA SER A 64 4.20 -2.36 -15.94
C SER A 64 4.13 -3.37 -14.79
N VAL A 65 5.15 -3.43 -13.93
CA VAL A 65 5.19 -4.30 -12.74
C VAL A 65 4.15 -3.86 -11.72
N VAL A 66 3.98 -2.54 -11.53
CA VAL A 66 2.95 -1.99 -10.63
C VAL A 66 1.55 -2.36 -11.14
N ILE A 67 1.28 -2.17 -12.43
CA ILE A 67 0.00 -2.53 -13.03
C ILE A 67 -0.27 -4.03 -12.90
N SER A 68 0.68 -4.89 -13.28
CA SER A 68 0.53 -6.34 -13.18
C SER A 68 0.26 -6.78 -11.73
N ALA A 69 1.00 -6.21 -10.76
CA ALA A 69 0.80 -6.48 -9.34
C ALA A 69 -0.61 -6.09 -8.86
N LEU A 70 -1.10 -4.91 -9.26
CA LEU A 70 -2.42 -4.44 -8.87
C LEU A 70 -3.55 -5.22 -9.56
N GLN A 71 -3.40 -5.59 -10.83
CA GLN A 71 -4.38 -6.41 -11.56
C GLN A 71 -4.53 -7.81 -10.96
N LYS A 72 -3.43 -8.39 -10.46
CA LYS A 72 -3.44 -9.68 -9.77
C LYS A 72 -3.86 -9.58 -8.29
N SER A 73 -3.93 -8.37 -7.73
CA SER A 73 -4.30 -8.20 -6.31
C SER A 73 -5.78 -8.48 -6.10
N LYS A 74 -6.07 -9.24 -5.04
CA LYS A 74 -7.44 -9.57 -4.59
C LYS A 74 -8.02 -8.53 -3.64
N SER A 75 -7.24 -7.50 -3.27
CA SER A 75 -7.65 -6.50 -2.29
C SER A 75 -8.83 -5.66 -2.79
N GLY A 76 -8.90 -5.36 -4.09
CA GLY A 76 -9.92 -4.48 -4.66
C GLY A 76 -9.91 -3.06 -4.07
N LEU A 77 -8.81 -2.65 -3.44
CA LEU A 77 -8.64 -1.31 -2.86
C LEU A 77 -8.36 -0.24 -3.93
N LEU A 78 -7.78 -0.65 -5.05
CA LEU A 78 -7.26 0.25 -6.07
C LEU A 78 -7.90 -0.06 -7.43
N GLU A 79 -8.18 1.01 -8.16
CA GLU A 79 -8.59 1.00 -9.56
C GLU A 79 -7.41 1.46 -10.43
N ILE A 80 -7.35 0.92 -11.65
CA ILE A 80 -6.34 1.25 -12.65
C ILE A 80 -7.07 1.95 -13.80
N SER A 81 -6.51 3.04 -14.30
CA SER A 81 -7.09 3.77 -15.44
C SER A 81 -7.08 2.93 -16.71
N GLU A 82 -7.97 3.22 -17.66
CA GLU A 82 -8.09 2.45 -18.91
C GLU A 82 -6.79 2.45 -19.73
N ASP A 83 -6.09 3.59 -19.73
CA ASP A 83 -4.78 3.77 -20.38
C ASP A 83 -3.61 3.20 -19.56
N LYS A 84 -3.87 2.67 -18.36
CA LYS A 84 -2.90 2.08 -17.43
C LYS A 84 -1.78 3.03 -17.00
N THR A 85 -2.02 4.33 -17.00
CA THR A 85 -1.04 5.35 -16.59
C THR A 85 -1.26 5.87 -15.18
N LYS A 86 -2.46 5.69 -14.61
CA LYS A 86 -2.86 6.20 -13.31
C LYS A 86 -3.52 5.12 -12.45
N ILE A 87 -3.50 5.34 -11.15
CA ILE A 87 -4.21 4.52 -10.17
C ILE A 87 -4.96 5.42 -9.18
N ARG A 88 -6.04 4.90 -8.62
CA ARG A 88 -6.77 5.56 -7.52
C ARG A 88 -7.30 4.56 -6.52
N ARG A 89 -7.66 5.03 -5.33
CA ARG A 89 -8.45 4.24 -4.39
C ARG A 89 -9.87 4.05 -4.95
N SER A 90 -10.39 2.83 -4.86
CA SER A 90 -11.71 2.51 -5.37
C SER A 90 -12.80 3.29 -4.65
N LEU A 91 -13.78 3.78 -5.42
CA LEU A 91 -14.91 4.54 -4.89
C LEU A 91 -15.82 3.69 -3.99
N ASP A 92 -15.84 2.37 -4.22
CA ASP A 92 -16.59 1.41 -3.40
C ASP A 92 -15.95 1.17 -2.03
N LYS A 93 -14.74 1.70 -1.80
CA LYS A 93 -13.99 1.56 -0.55
C LYS A 93 -13.57 2.92 -0.01
N PRO A 94 -14.53 3.78 0.41
CA PRO A 94 -14.21 5.08 0.97
C PRO A 94 -13.36 4.96 2.24
N LEU A 95 -12.69 6.04 2.63
CA LEU A 95 -11.99 6.10 3.91
C LEU A 95 -13.00 6.00 5.06
N PRO A 96 -12.68 5.28 6.15
CA PRO A 96 -13.52 5.24 7.32
C PRO A 96 -13.63 6.63 7.97
N GLU A 97 -14.82 6.96 8.46
CA GLU A 97 -15.06 8.19 9.20
C GLU A 97 -14.19 8.22 10.48
N GLN A 98 -13.53 9.35 10.72
CA GLN A 98 -12.62 9.51 11.86
C GLN A 98 -13.36 9.90 13.14
N ASN A 99 -14.40 9.15 13.48
CA ASN A 99 -15.19 9.31 14.69
C ASN A 99 -14.51 8.66 15.92
N ASP A 100 -15.05 8.89 17.12
CA ASP A 100 -14.44 8.40 18.36
C ASP A 100 -14.47 6.86 18.45
N GLU A 101 -15.52 6.22 17.93
CA GLU A 101 -15.61 4.76 17.87
C GLU A 101 -14.49 4.14 17.01
N TYR A 102 -14.19 4.73 15.85
CA TYR A 102 -13.07 4.31 15.01
C TYR A 102 -11.73 4.48 15.74
N LYS A 103 -11.53 5.60 16.44
CA LYS A 103 -10.30 5.86 17.22
C LYS A 103 -10.16 4.83 18.34
N ASP A 104 -11.24 4.52 19.05
CA ASP A 104 -11.24 3.55 20.13
C ASP A 104 -10.96 2.13 19.63
N ALA A 105 -11.54 1.74 18.49
CA ALA A 105 -11.23 0.46 17.84
C ALA A 105 -9.76 0.39 17.40
N VAL A 106 -9.21 1.47 16.84
CA VAL A 106 -7.78 1.56 16.47
C VAL A 106 -6.89 1.45 17.71
N LYS A 107 -7.27 2.09 18.82
CA LYS A 107 -6.53 2.04 20.09
C LYS A 107 -6.52 0.63 20.68
N HIS A 108 -7.66 -0.07 20.66
CA HIS A 108 -7.77 -1.46 21.16
C HIS A 108 -6.89 -2.46 20.40
N ARG A 109 -6.63 -2.23 19.11
CA ARG A 109 -5.72 -3.09 18.30
C ARG A 109 -4.27 -2.58 18.25
N SER A 110 -3.94 -1.51 18.98
CA SER A 110 -2.61 -0.94 19.01
C SER A 110 -1.81 -1.48 20.19
N VAL A 111 -0.53 -1.80 19.97
CA VAL A 111 0.39 -2.28 21.00
C VAL A 111 1.58 -1.35 21.08
N TYR A 112 2.02 -1.06 22.30
CA TYR A 112 3.25 -0.30 22.55
C TYR A 112 4.42 -1.27 22.74
N ILE A 113 5.49 -1.09 21.95
CA ILE A 113 6.70 -1.92 22.02
C ILE A 113 7.90 -0.99 22.21
N VAL A 114 8.71 -1.27 23.23
CA VAL A 114 9.97 -0.55 23.49
C VAL A 114 11.12 -1.32 22.86
N ILE A 115 11.77 -0.72 21.87
CA ILE A 115 12.96 -1.28 21.23
C ILE A 115 14.21 -0.78 21.96
N LYS A 116 15.00 -1.69 22.52
CA LYS A 116 16.22 -1.36 23.28
C LYS A 116 17.46 -1.21 22.40
N HIS A 117 17.45 -1.73 21.17
CA HIS A 117 18.56 -1.63 20.24
C HIS A 117 18.35 -0.49 19.25
N VAL A 118 19.32 0.42 19.19
CA VAL A 118 19.33 1.51 18.20
C VAL A 118 19.76 0.94 16.85
N GLY A 119 19.03 1.28 15.79
CA GLY A 119 19.36 0.89 14.41
C GLY A 119 18.48 -0.19 13.79
N ILE A 120 17.51 -0.76 14.54
CA ILE A 120 16.54 -1.68 13.95
C ILE A 120 15.73 -0.95 12.87
N THR A 121 15.76 -1.49 11.65
CA THR A 121 15.03 -0.97 10.51
C THR A 121 13.54 -1.36 10.57
N SER A 122 12.71 -0.62 9.84
CA SER A 122 11.28 -0.94 9.73
C SER A 122 11.04 -2.35 9.15
N ASP A 123 11.94 -2.86 8.32
CA ASP A 123 11.77 -4.16 7.67
C ASP A 123 12.17 -5.31 8.59
N GLU A 124 13.23 -5.13 9.38
CA GLU A 124 13.58 -6.06 10.48
C GLU A 124 12.44 -6.16 11.50
N LEU A 125 11.87 -5.02 11.91
CA LEU A 125 10.74 -5.02 12.85
C LEU A 125 9.52 -5.75 12.29
N LYS A 126 9.18 -5.51 11.00
CA LYS A 126 8.07 -6.22 10.34
C LYS A 126 8.33 -7.73 10.28
N TYR A 127 9.56 -8.14 9.98
CA TYR A 127 9.94 -9.54 9.94
C TYR A 127 9.76 -10.20 11.30
N SER A 128 10.27 -9.59 12.38
CA SER A 128 10.10 -10.11 13.75
C SER A 128 8.63 -10.22 14.15
N ILE A 129 7.81 -9.21 13.84
CA ILE A 129 6.37 -9.24 14.13
C ILE A 129 5.67 -10.35 13.33
N GLN A 130 6.07 -10.58 12.07
CA GLN A 130 5.50 -11.64 11.25
C GLN A 130 5.84 -13.01 11.82
N THR A 131 7.11 -13.27 12.14
CA THR A 131 7.55 -14.55 12.75
C THR A 131 6.81 -14.84 14.05
N LEU A 132 6.52 -13.82 14.87
CA LEU A 132 5.73 -14.00 16.10
C LEU A 132 4.27 -14.37 15.86
N LYS A 133 3.68 -14.01 14.71
CA LYS A 133 2.30 -14.38 14.36
C LYS A 133 2.17 -15.79 13.81
N ASP A 134 3.25 -16.31 13.24
CA ASP A 134 3.31 -17.64 12.62
C ASP A 134 3.70 -18.74 13.63
N LEU A 135 3.97 -18.36 14.90
CA LEU A 135 4.15 -19.24 16.06
C LEU A 135 2.80 -19.55 16.73
#